data_AF-A0A800LVM3-F1
#
_entry.id   AF-A0A800LVM3-F1
#
_cell.length_a   1.000
_cell.length_b   1.000
_cell.length_c   1.000
_cell.angle_alpha   90.00
_cell.angle_beta   90.00
_cell.angle_gamma   90.00
#
_symmetry.space_group_name_H-M   'P 1'
#
loop_
_entity.id
_entity.type
_entity.pdbx_description
1 polymer ?
#
loop_
_entity_poly.entity_id
_entity_poly.type
_entity_poly.pdbx_seq_one_letter_code
_entity_poly.pdbx_strand_id
1 'polypeptide(L)'
;MSNVQFIYDKAENALPEIMQTVERADVILVDPPRSGCHPDVLHAISQCRPGILVYISCNASTLARDLDILHQNGMKTTDIRPVDMFPHTYHVECVARCEPG
;
A
#
# COMPACT_ATOMS: atom_id res chain seq x y z
N MET A 1 18.00 -3.77 -18.09
CA MET A 1 16.75 -3.83 -17.29
C MET A 1 16.28 -5.28 -17.24
N SER A 2 17.01 -6.16 -16.56
CA SER A 2 16.64 -7.59 -16.42
C SER A 2 15.95 -7.91 -15.09
N ASN A 3 15.77 -6.90 -14.23
CA ASN A 3 15.29 -7.00 -12.86
C ASN A 3 13.98 -6.19 -12.64
N VAL A 4 13.31 -5.80 -13.72
CA VAL A 4 12.06 -5.05 -13.69
C VAL A 4 11.08 -5.67 -14.68
N GLN A 5 9.88 -5.96 -14.22
CA GLN A 5 8.78 -6.46 -15.04
C GLN A 5 7.59 -5.51 -14.89
N PHE A 6 6.95 -5.18 -16.01
CA PHE A 6 5.71 -4.40 -16.02
C PHE A 6 4.54 -5.35 -16.34
N ILE A 7 3.48 -5.22 -15.56
CA ILE A 7 2.25 -6.02 -15.70
C ILE A 7 1.09 -5.04 -15.81
N TYR A 8 0.26 -5.19 -16.84
CA TYR A 8 -0.92 -4.37 -17.06
C TYR A 8 -2.17 -5.17 -16.71
N ASP A 9 -2.61 -5.06 -15.46
CA ASP A 9 -3.83 -5.66 -14.93
C ASP A 9 -4.25 -4.92 -13.65
N LYS A 10 -5.40 -5.26 -13.09
CA LYS A 10 -5.84 -4.80 -11.79
C LYS A 10 -4.96 -5.40 -10.68
N ALA A 11 -4.64 -4.60 -9.67
CA ALA A 11 -3.74 -5.02 -8.60
C ALA A 11 -4.28 -6.23 -7.81
N GLU A 12 -5.59 -6.30 -7.59
CA GLU A 12 -6.27 -7.42 -6.93
C GLU A 12 -6.17 -8.74 -7.71
N ASN A 13 -5.92 -8.69 -9.02
CA ASN A 13 -5.71 -9.87 -9.87
C ASN A 13 -4.21 -10.19 -10.00
N ALA A 14 -3.41 -9.17 -10.32
CA ALA A 14 -1.99 -9.34 -10.62
C ALA A 14 -1.19 -9.79 -9.40
N LEU A 15 -1.49 -9.25 -8.22
CA LEU A 15 -0.68 -9.50 -7.02
C LEU A 15 -0.71 -10.98 -6.62
N PRO A 16 -1.86 -11.69 -6.55
CA PRO A 16 -1.89 -13.14 -6.36
C PRO A 16 -1.08 -13.93 -7.39
N GLU A 17 -1.12 -13.55 -8.67
CA GLU A 17 -0.37 -14.24 -9.73
C GLU A 17 1.15 -14.03 -9.56
N ILE A 18 1.58 -12.81 -9.27
CA ILE A 18 2.99 -12.49 -9.00
C ILE A 18 3.50 -13.31 -7.82
N MET A 19 2.73 -13.41 -6.75
CA MET A 19 3.09 -14.18 -5.55
C MET A 19 3.20 -15.69 -5.78
N GLN A 20 2.69 -16.23 -6.90
CA GLN A 20 2.96 -17.64 -7.27
C GLN A 20 4.37 -17.83 -7.86
N THR A 21 5.00 -16.74 -8.30
CA THR A 21 6.32 -16.75 -8.95
C THR A 21 7.45 -16.34 -8.02
N VAL A 22 7.13 -15.82 -6.83
CA VAL A 22 8.10 -15.39 -5.82
C VAL A 22 7.78 -16.07 -4.49
N GLU A 23 8.81 -16.38 -3.69
CA GLU A 23 8.60 -16.99 -2.36
C GLU A 23 7.92 -16.01 -1.39
N ARG A 24 8.30 -14.73 -1.44
CA ARG A 24 7.77 -13.66 -0.59
C ARG A 24 8.04 -12.29 -1.20
N ALA A 25 7.15 -11.34 -0.97
CA ALA A 25 7.43 -9.93 -1.18
C ALA A 25 8.09 -9.33 0.07
N ASP A 26 9.35 -8.90 -0.02
CA ASP A 26 10.01 -8.20 1.08
C ASP A 26 9.34 -6.85 1.35
N VAL A 27 8.99 -6.13 0.28
CA VAL A 27 8.37 -4.81 0.34
C VAL A 27 7.25 -4.71 -0.70
N ILE A 28 6.11 -4.16 -0.29
CA ILE A 28 5.06 -3.69 -1.21
C ILE A 28 4.96 -2.16 -1.07
N LEU A 29 4.88 -1.46 -2.20
CA LEU A 29 4.65 -0.02 -2.27
C LEU A 29 3.32 0.23 -2.97
N VAL A 30 2.47 1.07 -2.39
CA VAL A 30 1.21 1.52 -3.02
C VAL A 30 1.10 3.04 -2.99
N ASP A 31 0.63 3.59 -4.10
CA ASP A 31 0.31 5.01 -4.29
C ASP A 31 -1.03 5.10 -5.03
N PRO A 32 -2.16 4.93 -4.33
CA PRO A 32 -3.48 4.91 -4.93
C PRO A 32 -4.02 6.32 -5.21
N PRO A 33 -5.10 6.44 -6.02
CA PRO A 33 -5.79 7.71 -6.19
C PRO A 33 -6.40 8.24 -4.89
N ARG A 34 -6.93 9.47 -4.90
CA ARG A 34 -7.55 10.15 -3.74
C ARG A 34 -8.63 9.36 -2.99
N SER A 35 -9.25 8.38 -3.64
CA SER A 35 -10.26 7.48 -3.05
C SER A 35 -9.66 6.39 -2.15
N GLY A 36 -8.33 6.25 -2.11
CA GLY A 36 -7.62 5.12 -1.49
C GLY A 36 -7.65 3.86 -2.35
N CYS A 37 -7.16 2.76 -1.79
CA CYS A 37 -7.19 1.44 -2.41
C CYS A 37 -8.61 0.87 -2.43
N HIS A 38 -8.91 0.04 -3.43
CA HIS A 38 -10.08 -0.82 -3.36
C HIS A 38 -9.90 -1.84 -2.22
N PRO A 39 -10.96 -2.21 -1.47
CA PRO A 39 -10.86 -3.19 -0.39
C PRO A 39 -10.20 -4.51 -0.81
N ASP A 40 -10.49 -4.99 -2.02
CA ASP A 40 -9.90 -6.22 -2.56
C ASP A 40 -8.38 -6.14 -2.71
N VAL A 41 -7.84 -4.96 -3.03
CA VAL A 41 -6.39 -4.72 -3.11
C VAL A 41 -5.78 -4.80 -1.70
N LEU A 42 -6.42 -4.18 -0.70
CA LEU A 42 -5.96 -4.25 0.70
C LEU A 42 -5.96 -5.69 1.22
N HIS A 43 -6.98 -6.46 0.85
CA HIS A 43 -7.07 -7.88 1.19
C HIS A 43 -5.95 -8.68 0.52
N ALA A 44 -5.75 -8.50 -0.79
CA ALA A 44 -4.68 -9.16 -1.53
C ALA A 44 -3.29 -8.85 -0.93
N ILE A 45 -3.01 -7.58 -0.62
CA ILE A 45 -1.76 -7.17 0.04
C ILE A 45 -1.58 -7.87 1.39
N SER A 46 -2.65 -7.95 2.19
CA SER A 46 -2.58 -8.58 3.51
C SER A 46 -2.34 -10.09 3.41
N GLN A 47 -2.91 -10.75 2.41
CA GLN A 47 -2.64 -12.18 2.13
C GLN A 47 -1.19 -12.44 1.72
N CYS A 48 -0.54 -11.48 1.04
CA CYS A 48 0.87 -11.59 0.67
C CYS A 48 1.81 -11.52 1.87
N ARG A 49 1.36 -10.99 3.01
CA ARG A 49 2.14 -10.80 4.25
C ARG A 49 3.55 -10.24 3.97
N PRO A 50 3.63 -9.05 3.32
CA PRO A 50 4.92 -8.47 3.00
C PRO A 50 5.71 -8.17 4.28
N GLY A 51 7.04 -8.16 4.19
CA GLY A 51 7.87 -7.70 5.33
C GLY A 51 7.57 -6.26 5.71
N ILE A 52 7.38 -5.41 4.70
CA ILE A 52 7.02 -4.00 4.85
C ILE A 52 5.98 -3.63 3.79
N LEU A 53 4.93 -2.93 4.19
CA LEU A 53 4.05 -2.18 3.29
C LEU A 53 4.33 -0.69 3.45
N VAL A 54 4.66 -0.02 2.35
CA VAL A 54 4.72 1.45 2.28
C VAL A 54 3.49 1.93 1.53
N TYR A 55 2.68 2.74 2.20
CA TYR A 55 1.47 3.34 1.64
C TYR A 55 1.68 4.84 1.51
N ILE A 56 1.62 5.35 0.28
CA ILE A 56 1.68 6.78 -0.04
C ILE A 56 0.23 7.27 -0.26
N SER A 57 -0.14 8.41 0.32
CA SER A 57 -1.50 8.94 0.18
C SER A 57 -1.57 10.46 0.23
N CYS A 58 -2.24 11.03 -0.76
CA CYS A 58 -2.59 12.46 -0.81
C CYS A 58 -3.86 12.82 -0.01
N ASN A 59 -4.48 11.86 0.69
CA ASN A 59 -5.71 12.06 1.44
C ASN A 59 -5.69 11.29 2.78
N ALA A 60 -5.45 12.03 3.87
CA ALA A 60 -5.38 11.47 5.21
C ALA A 60 -6.65 10.70 5.65
N SER A 61 -7.83 11.08 5.16
CA SER A 61 -9.08 10.43 5.56
C SER A 61 -9.22 9.02 4.95
N THR A 62 -8.90 8.86 3.66
CA THR A 62 -8.95 7.54 3.03
C THR A 62 -7.75 6.68 3.43
N LEU A 63 -6.59 7.30 3.69
CA LEU A 63 -5.47 6.62 4.34
C LEU A 63 -5.89 6.01 5.68
N ALA A 64 -6.52 6.78 6.57
CA ALA A 64 -6.95 6.27 7.88
C ALA A 64 -7.91 5.07 7.77
N ARG A 65 -8.87 5.11 6.83
CA ARG A 65 -9.76 3.99 6.53
C ARG A 65 -8.98 2.75 6.09
N ASP A 66 -8.05 2.93 5.16
CA ASP A 66 -7.30 1.80 4.58
C ASP A 66 -6.35 1.18 5.61
N LEU A 67 -5.72 2.01 6.46
CA LEU A 67 -4.88 1.52 7.57
C LEU A 67 -5.70 0.73 8.60
N ASP A 68 -6.94 1.11 8.88
CA ASP A 68 -7.83 0.33 9.75
C ASP A 68 -8.17 -1.05 9.15
N ILE A 69 -8.47 -1.11 7.84
CA ILE A 69 -8.70 -2.38 7.14
C ILE A 69 -7.44 -3.25 7.15
N LEU A 70 -6.26 -2.67 6.89
CA LEU A 70 -4.97 -3.36 6.97
C LEU A 70 -4.70 -3.88 8.38
N HIS A 71 -5.02 -3.08 9.41
CA HIS A 71 -4.90 -3.48 10.81
C HIS A 71 -5.76 -4.70 11.15
N GLN A 72 -7.02 -4.70 10.73
CA GLN A 72 -7.93 -5.83 10.91
C GLN A 72 -7.44 -7.09 10.19
N ASN A 73 -6.68 -6.93 9.10
CA ASN A 73 -6.06 -8.02 8.35
C ASN A 73 -4.64 -8.40 8.82
N GLY A 74 -4.21 -7.94 10.00
CA GLY A 74 -2.96 -8.35 10.62
C GLY A 74 -1.72 -7.56 10.19
N MET A 75 -1.89 -6.35 9.65
CA MET A 75 -0.80 -5.41 9.35
C MET A 75 -0.85 -4.22 10.31
N LYS A 76 0.20 -3.99 11.09
CA LYS A 76 0.29 -2.88 12.03
C LYS A 76 0.99 -1.69 11.41
N THR A 77 0.40 -0.50 11.51
CA THR A 77 1.09 0.75 11.19
C THR A 77 2.15 1.06 12.24
N THR A 78 3.39 1.30 11.80
CA THR A 78 4.56 1.51 12.69
C THR A 78 5.11 2.93 12.62
N ASP A 79 4.96 3.63 11.49
CA ASP A 79 5.35 5.04 11.34
C ASP A 79 4.44 5.74 10.32
N ILE A 80 4.23 7.05 10.48
CA ILE A 80 3.55 7.90 9.49
C ILE A 80 4.31 9.21 9.37
N ARG A 81 4.65 9.60 8.14
CA ARG A 81 5.38 10.82 7.81
C ARG A 81 4.57 11.69 6.84
N PRO A 82 4.02 12.82 7.31
CA PRO A 82 3.49 13.86 6.43
C PRO A 82 4.62 14.51 5.62
N VAL A 83 4.35 14.84 4.36
CA VAL A 83 5.23 15.52 3.42
C VAL A 83 4.46 16.66 2.76
N ASP A 84 5.00 17.87 2.83
CA ASP A 84 4.44 19.03 2.13
C ASP A 84 4.90 19.05 0.67
N MET A 85 4.20 18.27 -0.17
CA MET A 85 4.40 18.27 -1.63
C MET A 85 3.75 19.48 -2.32
N PHE A 86 2.82 20.16 -1.64
CA PHE A 86 2.00 21.24 -2.21
C PHE A 86 1.92 22.44 -1.25
N PRO A 87 3.01 23.20 -1.09
CA PRO A 87 3.03 24.36 -0.19
C PRO A 87 1.95 25.37 -0.54
N HIS A 88 1.41 26.04 0.47
CA HIS A 88 0.32 27.01 0.35
C HIS A 88 -1.02 26.42 -0.12
N THR A 89 -1.19 25.10 -0.06
CA THR A 89 -2.47 24.42 -0.28
C THR A 89 -2.94 23.72 1.00
N TYR A 90 -4.15 23.15 0.97
CA TYR A 90 -4.65 22.30 2.06
C TYR A 90 -4.21 20.83 1.91
N HIS A 91 -3.52 20.47 0.81
CA HIS A 91 -3.11 19.10 0.55
C HIS A 91 -1.90 18.72 1.40
N VAL A 92 -1.93 17.49 1.92
CA VAL A 92 -0.81 16.88 2.64
C VAL A 92 -0.64 15.48 2.11
N GLU A 93 0.57 15.17 1.65
CA GLU A 93 0.96 13.81 1.30
C GLU A 93 1.40 13.08 2.58
N CYS A 94 1.02 11.83 2.75
CA CYS A 94 1.40 11.02 3.90
C CYS A 94 2.05 9.73 3.40
N VAL A 95 3.18 9.37 4.00
CA VAL A 95 3.82 8.06 3.83
C VAL A 95 3.64 7.27 5.11
N ALA A 96 2.89 6.17 5.05
CA ALA A 96 2.70 5.26 6.16
C ALA A 96 3.51 3.98 5.95
N ARG A 97 4.19 3.52 7.00
CA ARG A 97 4.87 2.23 7.07
C ARG A 97 4.01 1.27 7.87
N CYS A 98 3.72 0.10 7.30
CA CYS A 98 3.06 -1.00 7.99
C CYS A 98 3.92 -2.27 7.94
N GLU A 99 3.81 -3.09 8.97
CA GLU A 99 4.52 -4.36 9.11
C GLU A 99 3.53 -5.43 9.58
N PRO A 100 3.82 -6.73 9.37
CA PRO A 100 3.02 -7.79 9.98
C PRO A 100 2.89 -7.58 11.50
N GLY A 101 1.66 -7.69 12.00
CA GLY A 101 1.29 -7.47 13.40
C GLY A 101 1.70 -8.59 14.36
#